data_AF-A0A4S0UG97-F1
#
_entry.id   AF-A0A4S0UG97-F1
#
_cell.length_a   1.000
_cell.length_b   1.000
_cell.length_c   1.000
_cell.angle_alpha   90.00
_cell.angle_beta   90.00
_cell.angle_gamma   90.00
#
_symmetry.space_group_name_H-M   'P 1'
#
loop_
_entity.id
_entity.type
_entity.pdbx_description
1 polymer ?
#
loop_
_entity_poly.entity_id
_entity_poly.type
_entity_poly.pdbx_seq_one_letter_code
_entity_poly.pdbx_strand_id
1 'polypeptide(L)'
;ILSETRPGSILQLAAWPGEEKRLIEAIRKVTGLALPDGAGGGVSNGARAVFGFAPGKFTVVDEAEGLASTFAGVITPAIGTAMRKIGQRTNGR
;
A
#
# COMPACT_ATOMS: atom_id res chain seq x y z
N ILE A 1 -25.78 -8.16 -6.74
CA ILE A 1 -25.78 -7.03 -5.78
C ILE A 1 -24.37 -6.43 -5.79
N LEU A 2 -24.26 -5.12 -5.96
CA LEU A 2 -23.00 -4.37 -5.89
C LEU A 2 -23.01 -3.56 -4.60
N SER A 3 -21.93 -3.63 -3.83
CA SER A 3 -21.78 -2.91 -2.56
C SER A 3 -20.51 -2.09 -2.56
N GLU A 4 -20.58 -0.88 -2.01
CA GLU A 4 -19.42 0.00 -1.83
C GLU A 4 -18.45 -0.60 -0.80
N THR A 5 -17.16 -0.70 -1.16
CA THR A 5 -16.10 -1.08 -0.24
C THR A 5 -15.76 0.08 0.69
N ARG A 6 -15.63 -0.19 1.99
CA ARG A 6 -15.24 0.81 3.00
C ARG A 6 -13.86 0.47 3.56
N PRO A 7 -12.76 0.84 2.88
CA PRO A 7 -11.43 0.52 3.34
C PRO A 7 -11.07 1.31 4.61
N GLY A 8 -10.44 0.64 5.58
CA GLY A 8 -9.90 1.29 6.77
C GLY A 8 -8.62 2.07 6.49
N SER A 9 -7.85 1.67 5.46
CA SER A 9 -6.61 2.35 5.09
C SER A 9 -6.38 2.41 3.57
N ILE A 10 -5.95 3.57 3.09
CA ILE A 10 -5.34 3.73 1.76
C ILE A 10 -4.01 4.46 1.90
N LEU A 11 -2.95 3.84 1.39
CA LEU A 11 -1.59 4.37 1.36
C LEU A 11 -1.09 4.48 -0.06
N GLN A 12 -0.26 5.49 -0.29
CA GLN A 12 0.59 5.64 -1.45
C GLN A 12 2.04 5.42 -1.04
N LEU A 13 2.73 4.54 -1.73
CA LEU A 13 4.13 4.23 -1.51
C LEU A 13 4.94 4.64 -2.74
N ALA A 14 6.09 5.25 -2.53
CA ALA A 14 7.00 5.63 -3.60
C ALA A 14 8.42 5.17 -3.27
N ALA A 15 9.02 4.36 -4.13
CA ALA A 15 10.42 3.94 -4.05
C ALA A 15 11.34 5.03 -4.60
N TRP A 16 12.57 5.07 -4.09
CA TRP A 16 13.65 5.77 -4.76
C TRP A 16 14.12 4.99 -6.02
N PRO A 17 14.78 5.67 -6.98
CA PRO A 17 15.32 5.00 -8.15
C PRO A 17 16.27 3.86 -7.77
N GLY A 18 16.00 2.65 -8.26
CA GLY A 18 16.78 1.44 -7.98
C GLY A 18 16.32 0.64 -6.75
N GLU A 19 15.38 1.18 -5.96
CA GLU A 19 14.84 0.53 -4.75
C GLU A 19 13.44 -0.10 -4.99
N GLU A 20 12.96 -0.12 -6.24
CA GLU A 20 11.60 -0.57 -6.58
C GLU A 20 11.36 -2.02 -6.15
N LYS A 21 12.36 -2.89 -6.38
CA LYS A 21 12.27 -4.31 -6.00
C LYS A 21 12.17 -4.49 -4.48
N ARG A 22 12.94 -3.71 -3.72
CA ARG A 22 12.90 -3.74 -2.24
C ARG A 22 11.56 -3.23 -1.72
N LEU A 23 10.98 -2.22 -2.36
CA LEU A 23 9.63 -1.76 -2.01
C LEU A 23 8.57 -2.81 -2.35
N ILE A 24 8.65 -3.48 -3.50
CA ILE A 24 7.75 -4.59 -3.87
C ILE A 24 7.86 -5.74 -2.86
N GLU A 25 9.07 -6.09 -2.43
CA GLU A 25 9.29 -7.10 -1.38
C GLU A 25 8.68 -6.68 -0.04
N ALA A 26 8.84 -5.42 0.36
CA ALA A 26 8.20 -4.88 1.56
C ALA A 26 6.68 -4.95 1.49
N ILE A 27 6.08 -4.59 0.34
CA ILE A 27 4.65 -4.71 0.10
C ILE A 27 4.22 -6.18 0.21
N ARG A 28 4.94 -7.11 -0.40
CA ARG A 28 4.64 -8.54 -0.29
C ARG A 28 4.72 -9.03 1.16
N LYS A 29 5.72 -8.57 1.94
CA LYS A 29 5.90 -8.95 3.34
C LYS A 29 4.74 -8.45 4.23
N VAL A 30 4.27 -7.23 4.00
CA VAL A 30 3.17 -6.63 4.80
C VAL A 30 1.80 -7.17 4.38
N THR A 31 1.57 -7.29 3.07
CA THR A 31 0.22 -7.58 2.55
C THR A 31 -0.01 -9.07 2.28
N GLY A 32 1.07 -9.84 2.06
CA GLY A 32 1.02 -11.21 1.54
C GLY A 32 0.76 -11.29 0.04
N LEU A 33 0.60 -10.16 -0.65
CA LEU A 33 0.22 -10.10 -2.06
C LEU A 33 1.46 -10.01 -2.96
N ALA A 34 1.49 -10.87 -3.99
CA ALA A 34 2.52 -10.84 -5.02
C ALA A 34 2.11 -9.84 -6.11
N LEU A 35 2.63 -8.62 -6.03
CA LEU A 35 2.41 -7.62 -7.08
C LEU A 35 3.26 -7.98 -8.31
N PRO A 36 2.69 -7.99 -9.53
CA PRO A 36 3.46 -8.11 -10.75
C PRO A 36 4.46 -6.95 -10.87
N ASP A 37 5.70 -7.26 -11.25
CA ASP A 37 6.72 -6.25 -11.52
C ASP A 37 6.38 -5.55 -12.86
N GLY A 38 5.85 -4.33 -12.78
CA GLY A 38 5.43 -3.56 -13.95
C GLY A 38 4.33 -2.53 -13.66
N ALA A 39 4.34 -1.44 -14.43
CA ALA A 39 3.27 -0.44 -14.36
C ALA A 39 1.94 -1.04 -14.83
N GLY A 40 0.84 -0.69 -14.15
CA GLY A 40 -0.50 -1.21 -14.41
C GLY A 40 -0.79 -2.56 -13.72
N GLY A 41 0.18 -3.15 -13.02
CA GLY A 41 -0.02 -4.38 -12.25
C GLY A 41 -0.90 -4.15 -11.02
N GLY A 42 -1.86 -5.05 -10.79
CA GLY A 42 -2.74 -5.02 -9.62
C GLY A 42 -3.03 -6.42 -9.10
N VAL A 43 -3.16 -6.55 -7.78
CA VAL A 43 -3.51 -7.80 -7.10
C VAL A 43 -4.42 -7.50 -5.93
N SER A 44 -5.44 -8.34 -5.71
CA SER A 44 -6.37 -8.22 -4.59
C SER A 44 -6.78 -9.59 -4.06
N ASN A 45 -7.17 -9.65 -2.78
CA ASN A 45 -7.68 -10.87 -2.13
C ASN A 45 -8.98 -10.64 -1.33
N GLY A 46 -9.76 -9.62 -1.69
CA GLY A 46 -11.00 -9.25 -0.99
C GLY A 46 -10.79 -8.26 0.15
N ALA A 47 -9.85 -8.53 1.05
CA ALA A 47 -9.54 -7.63 2.18
C ALA A 47 -8.45 -6.59 1.87
N ARG A 48 -7.56 -6.92 0.94
CA ARG A 48 -6.43 -6.06 0.56
C ARG A 48 -6.32 -5.93 -0.95
N ALA A 49 -5.83 -4.79 -1.41
CA ALA A 49 -5.47 -4.57 -2.79
C ALA A 49 -4.17 -3.78 -2.90
N VAL A 50 -3.35 -4.12 -3.90
CA VAL A 50 -2.15 -3.38 -4.26
C VAL A 50 -2.23 -3.07 -5.75
N PHE A 51 -1.90 -1.83 -6.11
CA PHE A 51 -1.86 -1.37 -7.50
C PHE A 51 -0.61 -0.55 -7.77
N GLY A 52 0.21 -0.97 -8.75
CA GLY A 52 1.36 -0.22 -9.24
C GLY A 52 0.96 0.63 -10.44
N PHE A 53 0.91 1.96 -10.30
CA PHE A 53 0.43 2.85 -11.36
C PHE A 53 1.55 3.55 -12.13
N ALA A 54 2.79 3.44 -11.65
CA ALA A 54 4.01 3.89 -12.31
C ALA A 54 5.21 3.11 -11.75
N PRO A 55 6.37 3.11 -12.45
CA PRO A 55 7.60 2.57 -11.89
C PRO A 55 7.89 3.15 -10.50
N GLY A 56 8.06 2.28 -9.51
CA GLY A 56 8.30 2.66 -8.12
C GLY A 56 7.11 3.30 -7.38
N LYS A 57 5.91 3.42 -7.97
CA LYS A 57 4.75 4.06 -7.33
C LYS A 57 3.57 3.11 -7.17
N PHE A 58 3.16 2.93 -5.93
CA PHE A 58 2.18 1.92 -5.55
C PHE A 58 1.07 2.52 -4.68
N THR A 59 -0.14 2.00 -4.82
CA THR A 59 -1.25 2.25 -3.90
C THR A 59 -1.58 0.94 -3.19
N VAL A 60 -1.68 0.97 -1.86
CA VAL A 60 -2.08 -0.17 -1.04
C VAL A 60 -3.36 0.19 -0.31
N VAL A 61 -4.31 -0.73 -0.36
CA VAL A 61 -5.61 -0.64 0.29
C VAL A 61 -5.75 -1.82 1.24
N ASP A 62 -6.24 -1.57 2.44
CA ASP A 62 -6.60 -2.59 3.43
C ASP A 62 -7.93 -2.18 4.08
N GLU A 63 -8.79 -3.17 4.33
CA GLU A 63 -9.99 -2.98 5.14
C GLU A 63 -9.65 -2.66 6.60
N ALA A 64 -8.50 -3.11 7.10
CA ALA A 64 -8.00 -2.78 8.43
C ALA A 64 -7.38 -1.38 8.51
N GLU A 65 -7.51 -0.74 9.68
CA GLU A 65 -6.72 0.44 10.04
C GLU A 65 -5.26 0.06 10.39
N GLY A 66 -4.38 1.07 10.49
CA GLY A 66 -3.02 0.87 10.99
C GLY A 66 -1.98 0.47 9.94
N LEU A 67 -2.39 0.36 8.68
CA LEU A 67 -1.49 0.02 7.56
C LEU A 67 -0.28 0.98 7.50
N ALA A 68 -0.49 2.27 7.82
CA ALA A 68 0.58 3.28 7.83
C ALA A 68 1.67 2.95 8.85
N SER A 69 1.28 2.55 10.07
CA SER A 69 2.20 2.18 11.13
C SER A 69 2.97 0.90 10.78
N THR A 70 2.30 -0.08 10.16
CA THR A 70 2.94 -1.31 9.70
C THR A 70 3.99 -1.03 8.62
N PHE A 71 3.68 -0.17 7.65
CA PHE A 71 4.65 0.22 6.62
C PHE A 71 5.77 1.12 7.16
N ALA A 72 5.51 1.98 8.15
CA ALA A 72 6.56 2.81 8.78
C ALA A 72 7.65 1.96 9.46
N GLY A 73 7.32 0.75 9.93
CA GLY A 73 8.30 -0.18 10.49
C GLY A 73 9.14 -0.94 9.46
N VAL A 74 8.81 -0.86 8.16
CA VAL A 74 9.45 -1.64 7.09
C VAL A 74 10.07 -0.74 6.01
N ILE A 75 9.39 0.35 5.63
CA ILE A 75 9.88 1.33 4.66
C ILE A 75 10.70 2.37 5.41
N THR A 76 12.01 2.22 5.33
CA THR A 76 12.95 3.22 5.81
C THR A 76 13.10 4.35 4.78
N PRO A 77 13.57 5.54 5.19
CA PRO A 77 13.87 6.63 4.27
C PRO A 77 14.90 6.29 3.19
N ALA A 78 15.65 5.19 3.34
CA ALA A 78 16.60 4.71 2.33
C ALA A 78 15.94 3.94 1.18
N ILE A 79 14.72 3.41 1.39
CA ILE A 79 13.96 2.63 0.39
C ILE A 79 12.97 3.54 -0.35
N GLY A 80 12.32 4.45 0.38
CA GLY A 80 11.31 5.31 -0.21
C GLY A 80 10.50 6.10 0.81
N THR A 81 9.28 6.47 0.40
CA THR A 81 8.31 7.21 1.20
C THR A 81 6.98 6.47 1.27
N ALA A 82 6.29 6.60 2.41
CA ALA A 82 4.94 6.11 2.61
C ALA A 82 4.05 7.30 3.00
N MET A 83 3.12 7.67 2.12
CA MET A 83 2.15 8.73 2.35
C MET A 83 0.75 8.14 2.50
N ARG A 84 -0.04 8.72 3.40
CA ARG A 84 -1.44 8.34 3.59
C ARG A 84 -2.38 9.13 2.70
N LYS A 85 -3.38 8.47 2.11
CA LYS A 85 -4.30 9.08 1.14
C LYS A 85 -5.72 9.37 1.67
N ILE A 86 -6.24 8.59 2.61
CA ILE A 86 -7.53 8.86 3.29
C ILE A 86 -7.28 9.22 4.75
N GLY A 87 -8.00 10.21 5.30
CA GLY A 87 -7.93 10.67 6.71
C GLY A 87 -8.55 9.67 7.68
N GLN A 88 -8.07 9.61 8.94
CA GLN A 88 -8.67 8.74 9.96
C GLN A 88 -9.90 9.51 10.35
N ARG A 89 -11.08 8.92 10.28
CA ARG A 89 -12.18 9.44 11.08
C ARG A 89 -11.80 9.11 12.52
N THR A 90 -11.03 10.01 13.15
CA THR A 90 -10.98 10.04 14.60
C THR A 90 -12.40 10.27 15.05
N ASN A 91 -13.06 9.19 15.49
CA ASN A 91 -14.35 9.32 16.13
C ASN A 91 -14.07 10.06 17.44
N GLY A 92 -14.34 11.37 17.41
CA GLY A 92 -14.26 12.22 18.58
C GLY A 92 -15.19 11.65 19.65
N ARG A 93 -14.69 11.60 20.87
CA ARG A 93 -15.44 11.29 22.08
C ARG A 93 -16.73 12.11 22.17
#